data_AF-A0A1H8HGR2-F1
#
_entry.id   AF-A0A1H8HGR2-F1
#
_cell.length_a   1.000
_cell.length_b   1.000
_cell.length_c   1.000
_cell.angle_alpha   90.00
_cell.angle_beta   90.00
_cell.angle_gamma   90.00
#
_symmetry.space_group_name_H-M   'P 1'
#
loop_
_entity.id
_entity.type
_entity.pdbx_description
1 polymer ?
#
loop_
_entity_poly.entity_id
_entity_poly.type
_entity_poly.pdbx_seq_one_letter_code
_entity_poly.pdbx_strand_id
1 'polypeptide(L)'
;MKKGIAFILTVLLTSAIILFFYTKHLDSRLNELEHENTLLNAQNRQLQAESTYQIEKVDVKLTGDYNYWASIEELAKTMVDDSEGRFKKTWAIYLANEATQYDLDPFIVYELLKVETGHTFDPELVGPDTIYGNAYGMSQFMKNTAPWIAEMAGLPYEDDLLFDPYYSMQLAIVYLDFLYHKYDNWDEALTAYNRGMTGMENYKAANGSARSQYADQILRRAERYDSIAMVN
;
A
#
# COMPACT_ATOMS: atom_id res chain seq x y z
N MET A 1 1.03 -8.12 -85.58
CA MET A 1 1.34 -9.06 -84.47
C MET A 1 2.18 -8.44 -83.35
N LYS A 2 3.38 -7.90 -83.60
CA LYS A 2 4.29 -7.43 -82.52
C LYS A 2 3.71 -6.37 -81.56
N LYS A 3 2.94 -5.39 -82.07
CA LYS A 3 2.32 -4.33 -81.23
C LYS A 3 1.22 -4.84 -80.29
N GLY A 4 0.44 -5.86 -80.70
CA GLY A 4 -0.60 -6.47 -79.86
C GLY A 4 -0.03 -7.34 -78.75
N ILE A 5 1.06 -8.07 -79.04
CA ILE A 5 1.78 -8.88 -78.03
C ILE A 5 2.42 -7.97 -76.97
N ALA A 6 3.01 -6.85 -77.37
CA ALA A 6 3.57 -5.87 -76.43
C ALA A 6 2.50 -5.28 -75.50
N PHE A 7 1.30 -4.98 -76.00
CA PHE A 7 0.19 -4.47 -75.19
C PHE A 7 -0.30 -5.50 -74.15
N ILE A 8 -0.46 -6.77 -74.55
CA ILE A 8 -0.85 -7.85 -73.64
C ILE A 8 0.21 -8.05 -72.54
N LEU A 9 1.50 -8.03 -72.92
CA LEU A 9 2.60 -8.13 -71.95
C LEU A 9 2.61 -6.96 -70.97
N THR A 10 2.31 -5.74 -71.42
CA THR A 10 2.22 -4.59 -70.51
C THR A 10 1.05 -4.71 -69.53
N VAL A 11 -0.11 -5.22 -69.96
CA VAL A 11 -1.27 -5.44 -69.07
C VAL A 11 -1.01 -6.58 -68.07
N LEU A 12 -0.32 -7.64 -68.50
CA LEU A 12 0.11 -8.72 -67.61
C LEU A 12 1.14 -8.23 -66.60
N LEU A 13 2.06 -7.37 -67.01
CA LEU A 13 3.06 -6.80 -66.10
C LEU A 13 2.42 -5.85 -65.09
N THR A 14 1.51 -4.97 -65.50
CA THR A 14 0.82 -4.05 -64.58
C THR A 14 -0.09 -4.79 -63.61
N SER A 15 -0.81 -5.82 -64.07
CA SER A 15 -1.61 -6.68 -63.18
C SER A 15 -0.75 -7.46 -62.19
N ALA A 16 0.39 -8.01 -62.61
CA ALA A 16 1.34 -8.66 -61.71
C ALA A 16 1.92 -7.70 -60.66
N ILE A 17 2.22 -6.45 -61.05
CA ILE A 17 2.69 -5.42 -60.12
C ILE A 17 1.60 -5.05 -59.10
N ILE A 18 0.35 -4.87 -59.54
CA ILE A 18 -0.79 -4.60 -58.65
C ILE A 18 -0.99 -5.76 -57.67
N LEU A 19 -0.93 -7.00 -58.14
CA LEU A 19 -1.04 -8.19 -57.30
C LEU A 19 0.11 -8.29 -56.28
N PHE A 20 1.33 -7.93 -56.68
CA PHE A 20 2.48 -7.88 -55.78
C PHE A 20 2.30 -6.84 -54.68
N PHE A 21 1.85 -5.62 -55.00
CA PHE A 21 1.56 -4.61 -53.99
C PHE A 21 0.38 -5.02 -53.09
N TYR A 22 -0.64 -5.67 -53.64
CA TYR A 22 -1.79 -6.17 -52.90
C TYR A 22 -1.40 -7.26 -51.90
N THR A 23 -0.62 -8.26 -52.33
CA THR A 23 -0.10 -9.33 -51.45
C THR A 23 0.81 -8.78 -50.36
N LYS A 24 1.73 -7.86 -50.70
CA LYS A 24 2.58 -7.20 -49.70
C LYS A 24 1.77 -6.37 -48.69
N HIS A 25 0.70 -5.72 -49.13
CA HIS A 25 -0.21 -4.99 -48.24
C HIS A 25 -0.98 -5.93 -47.31
N LEU A 26 -1.45 -7.07 -47.83
CA LEU A 26 -2.09 -8.11 -47.02
C LEU A 26 -1.14 -8.70 -45.97
N ASP A 27 0.11 -9.00 -46.33
CA ASP A 27 1.12 -9.51 -45.39
C ASP A 27 1.41 -8.47 -44.29
N SER A 28 1.51 -7.19 -44.66
CA SER A 28 1.68 -6.11 -43.68
C SER A 28 0.51 -6.03 -42.72
N ARG A 29 -0.73 -6.18 -43.20
CA ARG A 29 -1.94 -6.20 -42.38
C ARG A 29 -2.00 -7.44 -41.49
N LEU A 30 -1.60 -8.60 -41.99
CA LEU A 30 -1.54 -9.84 -41.21
C LEU A 30 -0.55 -9.70 -40.05
N ASN A 31 0.65 -9.17 -40.32
CA ASN A 31 1.65 -8.95 -39.27
C ASN A 31 1.19 -7.91 -38.23
N GLU A 32 0.50 -6.84 -38.66
CA GLU A 32 -0.11 -5.84 -37.78
C GLU A 32 -1.19 -6.47 -36.88
N LEU A 33 -2.09 -7.26 -37.47
CA LEU A 33 -3.15 -7.97 -36.75
C LEU A 33 -2.59 -9.02 -35.79
N GLU A 34 -1.56 -9.77 -36.19
CA GLU A 34 -0.89 -10.72 -35.30
C GLU A 34 -0.25 -9.99 -34.13
N HIS A 35 0.44 -8.88 -34.37
CA HIS A 35 1.02 -8.07 -33.31
C HIS A 35 -0.04 -7.52 -32.36
N GLU A 36 -1.12 -6.93 -32.88
CA GLU A 36 -2.25 -6.46 -32.09
C GLU A 36 -2.89 -7.60 -31.28
N ASN A 37 -3.04 -8.80 -31.87
CA ASN A 37 -3.57 -9.96 -31.17
C ASN A 37 -2.63 -10.43 -30.05
N THR A 38 -1.31 -10.41 -30.27
CA THR A 38 -0.34 -10.70 -29.20
C THR A 38 -0.40 -9.70 -28.06
N LEU A 39 -0.58 -8.41 -28.36
CA LEU A 39 -0.74 -7.35 -27.38
C LEU A 39 -2.06 -7.49 -26.62
N LEU A 40 -3.17 -7.70 -27.32
CA LEU A 40 -4.49 -7.96 -26.73
C LEU A 40 -4.46 -9.21 -25.85
N ASN A 41 -3.76 -10.27 -26.25
CA ASN A 41 -3.61 -11.47 -25.42
C ASN A 41 -2.71 -11.23 -24.20
N ALA A 42 -1.70 -10.36 -24.30
CA ALA A 42 -0.90 -9.94 -23.16
C ALA A 42 -1.73 -9.07 -22.19
N GLN A 43 -2.48 -8.11 -22.73
CA GLN A 43 -3.41 -7.26 -21.97
C GLN A 43 -4.53 -8.08 -21.32
N ASN A 44 -5.13 -9.04 -22.04
CA ASN A 44 -6.14 -9.93 -21.47
C ASN A 44 -5.56 -10.81 -20.37
N ARG A 45 -4.33 -11.31 -20.53
CA ARG A 45 -3.65 -12.06 -19.46
C ARG A 45 -3.34 -11.17 -18.25
N GLN A 46 -2.94 -9.92 -18.47
CA GLN A 46 -2.73 -8.95 -17.41
C GLN A 46 -4.04 -8.61 -16.69
N LEU A 47 -5.11 -8.30 -17.43
CA LEU A 47 -6.44 -8.04 -16.87
C LEU A 47 -7.00 -9.26 -16.15
N GLN A 48 -6.73 -10.46 -16.64
CA GLN A 48 -7.08 -11.71 -15.95
C GLN A 48 -6.24 -11.89 -14.68
N ALA A 49 -4.95 -11.56 -14.67
CA ALA A 49 -4.12 -11.61 -13.47
C ALA A 49 -4.53 -10.56 -12.44
N GLU A 50 -4.85 -9.34 -12.87
CA GLU A 50 -5.41 -8.27 -12.03
C GLU A 50 -6.80 -8.65 -11.49
N SER A 51 -7.68 -9.20 -12.34
CA SER A 51 -8.98 -9.71 -11.94
C SER A 51 -8.85 -10.92 -11.01
N THR A 52 -7.87 -11.81 -11.22
CA THR A 52 -7.63 -12.98 -10.37
C THR A 52 -7.05 -12.53 -9.03
N TYR A 53 -6.15 -11.56 -9.01
CA TYR A 53 -5.63 -10.94 -7.78
C TYR A 53 -6.74 -10.20 -7.00
N GLN A 54 -7.65 -9.52 -7.70
CA GLN A 54 -8.83 -8.93 -7.08
C GLN A 54 -9.81 -9.99 -6.60
N ILE A 55 -10.01 -11.08 -7.35
CA ILE A 55 -10.83 -12.23 -6.93
C ILE A 55 -10.18 -12.94 -5.74
N GLU A 56 -8.86 -13.08 -5.67
CA GLU A 56 -8.14 -13.66 -4.52
C GLU A 56 -8.25 -12.76 -3.29
N LYS A 57 -8.22 -11.43 -3.44
CA LYS A 57 -8.60 -10.47 -2.38
C LYS A 57 -10.08 -10.50 -2.00
N VAL A 58 -10.96 -10.92 -2.89
CA VAL A 58 -12.42 -10.96 -2.69
C VAL A 58 -12.91 -12.32 -2.16
N ASP A 59 -12.24 -13.42 -2.50
CA ASP A 59 -12.56 -14.80 -2.12
C ASP A 59 -11.99 -15.14 -0.72
N VAL A 60 -11.00 -14.37 -0.25
CA VAL A 60 -10.61 -14.32 1.17
C VAL A 60 -11.54 -13.36 1.93
N LYS A 61 -12.81 -13.74 2.16
CA LYS A 61 -13.70 -13.30 3.29
C LYS A 61 -15.20 -13.51 3.02
N LEU A 62 -15.66 -14.72 2.73
CA LEU A 62 -17.11 -15.00 2.80
C LEU A 62 -17.52 -16.20 3.65
N THR A 63 -16.57 -16.86 4.33
CA THR A 63 -16.88 -18.03 5.17
C THR A 63 -16.45 -17.94 6.65
N GLY A 64 -16.14 -16.74 7.17
CA GLY A 64 -15.66 -16.53 8.56
C GLY A 64 -16.21 -15.32 9.32
N ASP A 65 -17.31 -14.73 8.86
CA ASP A 65 -17.71 -13.34 9.15
C ASP A 65 -18.02 -13.06 10.64
N TYR A 66 -18.73 -13.94 11.35
CA TYR A 66 -19.13 -13.64 12.74
C TYR A 66 -17.97 -13.62 13.74
N ASN A 67 -17.10 -14.64 13.71
CA ASN A 67 -16.00 -14.74 14.67
C ASN A 67 -14.93 -13.67 14.43
N TYR A 68 -14.72 -13.28 13.16
CA TYR A 68 -13.83 -12.18 12.81
C TYR A 68 -14.33 -10.85 13.38
N TRP A 69 -15.59 -10.49 13.14
CA TRP A 69 -16.12 -9.24 13.70
C TRP A 69 -16.19 -9.26 15.22
N ALA A 70 -16.47 -10.41 15.83
CA ALA A 70 -16.38 -10.56 17.28
C ALA A 70 -14.95 -10.31 17.81
N SER A 71 -13.91 -10.80 17.13
CA SER A 71 -12.52 -10.50 17.52
C SER A 71 -12.15 -9.03 17.30
N ILE A 72 -12.60 -8.42 16.20
CA ILE A 72 -12.40 -6.99 15.96
C ILE A 72 -13.09 -6.14 17.03
N GLU A 73 -14.30 -6.50 17.44
CA GLU A 73 -15.01 -5.80 18.50
C GLU A 73 -14.30 -5.93 19.86
N GLU A 74 -13.73 -7.08 20.18
CA GLU A 74 -13.00 -7.29 21.45
C GLU A 74 -11.68 -6.50 21.49
N LEU A 75 -10.92 -6.51 20.38
CA LEU A 75 -9.72 -5.69 20.22
C LEU A 75 -10.07 -4.20 20.37
N ALA A 76 -11.12 -3.76 19.67
CA ALA A 76 -11.58 -2.38 19.72
C ALA A 76 -12.03 -1.98 21.12
N LYS A 77 -12.77 -2.85 21.82
CA LYS A 77 -13.19 -2.64 23.21
C LYS A 77 -11.98 -2.46 24.13
N THR A 78 -10.95 -3.30 23.97
CA THR A 78 -9.72 -3.21 24.77
C THR A 78 -9.02 -1.85 24.60
N MET A 79 -8.90 -1.36 23.36
CA MET A 79 -8.31 -0.04 23.08
C MET A 79 -9.15 1.11 23.63
N VAL A 80 -10.49 1.02 23.53
CA VAL A 80 -11.41 2.02 24.08
C VAL A 80 -11.30 2.06 25.61
N ASP A 81 -11.28 0.91 26.27
CA ASP A 81 -11.18 0.83 27.73
C ASP A 81 -9.81 1.33 28.23
N ASP A 82 -8.72 0.92 27.59
CA ASP A 82 -7.36 1.36 27.92
C ASP A 82 -7.17 2.88 27.73
N SER A 83 -7.80 3.46 26.70
CA SER A 83 -7.77 4.90 26.45
C SER A 83 -8.78 5.70 27.28
N GLU A 84 -9.58 5.05 28.12
CA GLU A 84 -10.71 5.65 28.85
C GLU A 84 -11.68 6.40 27.90
N GLY A 85 -11.88 5.85 26.70
CA GLY A 85 -12.73 6.42 25.65
C GLY A 85 -12.10 7.54 24.83
N ARG A 86 -10.85 7.94 25.08
CA ARG A 86 -10.14 8.93 24.24
C ARG A 86 -9.92 8.42 22.83
N PHE A 87 -9.64 7.12 22.67
CA PHE A 87 -9.62 6.45 21.38
C PHE A 87 -11.04 5.95 21.08
N LYS A 88 -11.73 6.60 20.14
CA LYS A 88 -13.15 6.35 19.87
C LYS A 88 -13.38 4.93 19.35
N LYS A 89 -14.52 4.33 19.70
CA LYS A 89 -14.91 2.98 19.25
C LYS A 89 -14.82 2.79 17.73
N THR A 90 -15.25 3.78 16.94
CA THR A 90 -15.17 3.70 15.47
C THR A 90 -13.74 3.70 14.96
N TRP A 91 -12.83 4.45 15.60
CA TRP A 91 -11.41 4.44 15.29
C TRP A 91 -10.78 3.10 15.66
N ALA A 92 -11.15 2.55 16.81
CA ALA A 92 -10.65 1.28 17.28
C ALA A 92 -11.08 0.09 16.40
N ILE A 93 -12.35 0.06 15.96
CA ILE A 93 -12.82 -0.94 14.99
C ILE A 93 -12.06 -0.82 13.67
N TYR A 94 -11.90 0.40 13.16
CA TYR A 94 -11.19 0.64 11.92
C TYR A 94 -9.72 0.18 12.02
N LEU A 95 -8.99 0.64 13.05
CA LEU A 95 -7.59 0.27 13.26
C LEU A 95 -7.44 -1.25 13.41
N ALA A 96 -8.27 -1.89 14.24
CA ALA A 96 -8.21 -3.33 14.43
C ALA A 96 -8.46 -4.09 13.12
N ASN A 97 -9.46 -3.68 12.33
CA ASN A 97 -9.73 -4.29 11.04
C ASN A 97 -8.57 -4.09 10.07
N GLU A 98 -8.14 -2.84 9.83
CA GLU A 98 -7.11 -2.55 8.85
C GLU A 98 -5.77 -3.16 9.23
N ALA A 99 -5.31 -3.03 10.48
CA ALA A 99 -4.04 -3.62 10.91
C ALA A 99 -4.02 -5.14 10.72
N THR A 100 -5.13 -5.82 11.07
CA THR A 100 -5.26 -7.28 10.86
C THR A 100 -5.17 -7.66 9.38
N GLN A 101 -5.70 -6.83 8.47
CA GLN A 101 -5.64 -7.09 7.03
C GLN A 101 -4.24 -6.92 6.44
N TYR A 102 -3.34 -6.22 7.15
CA TYR A 102 -1.92 -6.08 6.83
C TYR A 102 -1.05 -7.05 7.65
N ASP A 103 -1.64 -8.02 8.35
CA ASP A 103 -0.94 -8.94 9.25
C ASP A 103 -0.08 -8.23 10.32
N LEU A 104 -0.46 -6.99 10.69
CA LEU A 104 0.16 -6.25 11.78
C LEU A 104 -0.61 -6.49 13.08
N ASP A 105 0.11 -6.56 14.20
CA ASP A 105 -0.51 -6.50 15.53
C ASP A 105 -1.21 -5.13 15.70
N PRO A 106 -2.55 -5.10 15.86
CA PRO A 106 -3.28 -3.85 16.08
C PRO A 106 -2.78 -3.06 17.29
N PHE A 107 -2.25 -3.72 18.32
CA PHE A 107 -1.76 -3.04 19.51
C PHE A 107 -0.43 -2.33 19.31
N ILE A 108 0.40 -2.76 18.35
CA ILE A 108 1.61 -2.01 17.96
C ILE A 108 1.19 -0.67 17.36
N VAL A 109 0.22 -0.66 16.43
CA VAL A 109 -0.27 0.58 15.81
C VAL A 109 -0.96 1.48 16.85
N TYR A 110 -1.83 0.90 17.69
CA TYR A 110 -2.50 1.63 18.76
C TYR A 110 -1.52 2.30 19.74
N GLU A 111 -0.51 1.56 20.23
CA GLU A 111 0.49 2.12 21.14
C GLU A 111 1.42 3.13 20.45
N LEU A 112 1.69 2.97 19.15
CA LEU A 112 2.36 4.01 18.37
C LEU A 112 1.57 5.32 18.39
N LEU A 113 0.29 5.30 17.99
CA LEU A 113 -0.54 6.51 17.97
C LEU A 113 -0.67 7.15 19.36
N LYS A 114 -0.72 6.31 20.40
CA LYS A 114 -0.75 6.76 21.79
C LYS A 114 0.55 7.46 22.20
N VAL A 115 1.70 6.96 21.77
CA VAL A 115 3.00 7.61 22.00
C VAL A 115 3.10 8.92 21.22
N GLU A 116 2.76 8.90 19.94
CA GLU A 116 2.81 10.08 19.05
C GLU A 116 1.94 11.24 19.55
N THR A 117 0.77 10.93 20.10
CA THR A 117 -0.17 11.95 20.58
C THR A 117 0.00 12.35 22.04
N GLY A 118 0.97 11.76 22.76
CA GLY A 118 1.08 11.95 24.20
C GLY A 118 -0.18 11.48 24.95
N HIS A 119 -0.77 10.36 24.51
CA HIS A 119 -1.94 9.69 25.07
C HIS A 119 -3.29 10.40 24.87
N THR A 120 -3.34 11.47 24.09
CA THR A 120 -4.58 12.24 23.86
C THR A 120 -5.42 11.70 22.71
N PHE A 121 -4.77 11.06 21.72
CA PHE A 121 -5.39 10.71 20.44
C PHE A 121 -6.02 11.91 19.72
N ASP A 122 -5.46 13.11 19.91
CA ASP A 122 -5.94 14.34 19.29
C ASP A 122 -5.61 14.36 17.78
N PRO A 123 -6.62 14.32 16.89
CA PRO A 123 -6.40 14.35 15.45
C PRO A 123 -5.94 15.72 14.94
N GLU A 124 -6.09 16.79 15.71
CA GLU A 124 -5.64 18.14 15.34
C GLU A 124 -4.24 18.46 15.88
N LEU A 125 -3.57 17.49 16.51
CA LEU A 125 -2.26 17.68 17.13
C LEU A 125 -1.21 18.12 16.11
N VAL A 126 -0.58 19.25 16.38
CA VAL A 126 0.61 19.72 15.67
C VAL A 126 1.82 19.57 16.58
N GLY A 127 2.77 18.76 16.14
CA GLY A 127 4.04 18.55 16.82
C GLY A 127 4.92 19.82 16.84
N PRO A 128 6.00 19.82 17.64
CA PRO A 128 6.88 20.97 17.77
C PRO A 128 7.51 21.37 16.42
N ASP A 129 7.88 22.64 16.30
CA ASP A 129 8.61 23.13 15.13
C ASP A 129 10.07 22.62 15.17
N THR A 130 10.53 22.05 14.07
CA THR A 130 11.87 21.48 13.94
C THR A 130 12.52 21.99 12.66
N ILE A 131 13.83 21.74 12.48
CA ILE A 131 14.53 22.07 11.23
C ILE A 131 13.95 21.35 9.99
N TYR A 132 13.14 20.32 10.19
CA TYR A 132 12.49 19.56 9.13
C TYR A 132 11.00 19.96 8.93
N GLY A 133 10.47 20.84 9.79
CA GLY A 133 9.05 21.21 9.88
C GLY A 133 8.35 20.60 11.10
N ASN A 134 7.01 20.65 11.11
CA ASN A 134 6.17 20.04 12.13
C ASN A 134 5.65 18.65 11.71
N ALA A 135 5.24 17.88 12.71
CA ALA A 135 4.45 16.66 12.57
C ALA A 135 2.95 16.96 12.78
N TYR A 136 2.07 16.20 12.14
CA TYR A 136 0.63 16.48 12.12
C TYR A 136 -0.22 15.23 12.36
N GLY A 137 -1.32 15.41 13.08
CA GLY A 137 -2.35 14.39 13.28
C GLY A 137 -1.96 13.29 14.25
N MET A 138 -2.80 12.24 14.31
CA MET A 138 -2.65 11.16 15.29
C MET A 138 -1.35 10.36 15.11
N SER A 139 -0.86 10.27 13.88
CA SER A 139 0.33 9.51 13.51
C SER A 139 1.58 10.36 13.36
N GLN A 140 1.48 11.68 13.61
CA GLN A 140 2.57 12.65 13.61
C GLN A 140 3.44 12.61 12.33
N PHE A 141 2.81 12.51 11.16
CA PHE A 141 3.53 12.59 9.89
C PHE A 141 3.89 14.02 9.52
N MET A 142 5.05 14.18 8.89
CA MET A 142 5.51 15.45 8.35
C MET A 142 5.11 15.60 6.87
N LYS A 143 4.83 16.83 6.43
CA LYS A 143 4.41 17.14 5.05
C LYS A 143 5.43 16.77 3.97
N ASN A 144 6.69 16.61 4.33
CA ASN A 144 7.74 16.13 3.41
C ASN A 144 7.77 14.60 3.26
N THR A 145 7.15 13.86 4.17
CA THR A 145 7.20 12.40 4.25
C THR A 145 5.85 11.79 3.90
N ALA A 146 4.75 12.41 4.33
CA ALA A 146 3.41 11.92 4.03
C ALA A 146 3.09 11.72 2.53
N PRO A 147 3.55 12.55 1.57
CA PRO A 147 3.20 12.37 0.16
C PRO A 147 3.62 11.02 -0.41
N TRP A 148 4.85 10.56 -0.12
CA TRP A 148 5.33 9.29 -0.68
C TRP A 148 4.70 8.08 0.04
N ILE A 149 4.32 8.22 1.31
CA ILE A 149 3.57 7.19 2.04
C ILE A 149 2.13 7.10 1.50
N ALA A 150 1.49 8.23 1.21
CA ALA A 150 0.16 8.27 0.60
C ALA A 150 0.17 7.63 -0.80
N GLU A 151 1.20 7.91 -1.60
CA GLU A 151 1.41 7.25 -2.90
C GLU A 151 1.55 5.73 -2.72
N MET A 152 2.36 5.28 -1.77
CA MET A 152 2.50 3.85 -1.42
C MET A 152 1.17 3.22 -0.96
N ALA A 153 0.34 3.97 -0.25
CA ALA A 153 -0.99 3.55 0.19
C ALA A 153 -2.06 3.61 -0.92
N GLY A 154 -1.75 4.15 -2.11
CA GLY A 154 -2.72 4.38 -3.17
C GLY A 154 -3.77 5.44 -2.83
N LEU A 155 -3.44 6.39 -1.95
CA LEU A 155 -4.32 7.45 -1.48
C LEU A 155 -3.96 8.81 -2.09
N PRO A 156 -4.93 9.71 -2.30
CA PRO A 156 -4.64 11.10 -2.62
C PRO A 156 -3.94 11.77 -1.43
N TYR A 157 -3.17 12.82 -1.70
CA TYR A 157 -2.51 13.60 -0.67
C TYR A 157 -2.90 15.08 -0.76
N GLU A 158 -3.35 15.61 0.38
CA GLU A 158 -3.48 17.03 0.67
C GLU A 158 -3.09 17.22 2.14
N ASP A 159 -2.44 18.33 2.48
CA ASP A 159 -1.91 18.57 3.84
C ASP A 159 -2.98 18.43 4.93
N ASP A 160 -4.21 18.87 4.65
CA ASP A 160 -5.32 18.85 5.61
C ASP A 160 -5.81 17.42 5.91
N LEU A 161 -5.55 16.45 5.03
CA LEU A 161 -5.90 15.04 5.26
C LEU A 161 -5.09 14.43 6.40
N LEU A 162 -3.94 15.01 6.78
CA LEU A 162 -3.17 14.56 7.94
C LEU A 162 -3.94 14.68 9.25
N PHE A 163 -4.94 15.56 9.31
CA PHE A 163 -5.82 15.71 10.47
C PHE A 163 -7.05 14.81 10.43
N ASP A 164 -7.29 14.07 9.34
CA ASP A 164 -8.31 13.04 9.31
C ASP A 164 -7.81 11.79 10.05
N PRO A 165 -8.49 11.33 11.12
CA PRO A 165 -8.02 10.21 11.93
C PRO A 165 -7.93 8.90 11.14
N TYR A 166 -8.82 8.64 10.19
CA TYR A 166 -8.78 7.41 9.40
C TYR A 166 -7.63 7.42 8.41
N TYR A 167 -7.43 8.55 7.72
CA TYR A 167 -6.30 8.76 6.83
C TYR A 167 -4.96 8.64 7.59
N SER A 168 -4.83 9.30 8.73
CA SER A 168 -3.65 9.25 9.59
C SER A 168 -3.34 7.81 10.05
N MET A 169 -4.35 7.05 10.49
CA MET A 169 -4.19 5.64 10.84
C MET A 169 -3.79 4.78 9.65
N GLN A 170 -4.41 4.97 8.47
CA GLN A 170 -4.09 4.21 7.27
C GLN A 170 -2.65 4.44 6.83
N LEU A 171 -2.17 5.68 6.85
CA LEU A 171 -0.77 5.98 6.54
C LEU A 171 0.18 5.31 7.54
N ALA A 172 -0.17 5.29 8.84
CA ALA A 172 0.65 4.63 9.86
C ALA A 172 0.73 3.12 9.62
N ILE A 173 -0.40 2.47 9.32
CA ILE A 173 -0.48 1.04 9.02
C ILE A 173 0.38 0.70 7.80
N VAL A 174 0.19 1.40 6.68
CA VAL A 174 0.93 1.12 5.44
C VAL A 174 2.44 1.39 5.63
N TYR A 175 2.80 2.45 6.36
CA TYR A 175 4.21 2.75 6.58
C TYR A 175 4.88 1.75 7.52
N LEU A 176 4.21 1.31 8.59
CA LEU A 176 4.71 0.25 9.47
C LEU A 176 4.86 -1.07 8.72
N ASP A 177 3.88 -1.45 7.89
CA ASP A 177 3.95 -2.62 7.03
C ASP A 177 5.19 -2.59 6.13
N PHE A 178 5.40 -1.47 5.43
CA PHE A 178 6.58 -1.25 4.61
C PHE A 178 7.88 -1.37 5.39
N LEU A 179 7.96 -0.73 6.56
CA LEU A 179 9.16 -0.72 7.39
C LEU A 179 9.44 -2.12 7.96
N TYR A 180 8.41 -2.84 8.40
CA TYR A 180 8.55 -4.20 8.89
C TYR A 180 9.02 -5.13 7.78
N HIS A 181 8.41 -5.10 6.59
CA HIS A 181 8.87 -5.88 5.45
C HIS A 181 10.31 -5.55 5.02
N LYS A 182 10.73 -4.30 5.19
CA LYS A 182 12.08 -3.85 4.83
C LYS A 182 13.15 -4.42 5.78
N TYR A 183 12.86 -4.51 7.07
CA TYR A 183 13.86 -4.85 8.10
C TYR A 183 13.66 -6.23 8.74
N ASP A 184 12.47 -6.80 8.65
CA ASP A 184 12.05 -8.01 9.36
C ASP A 184 12.34 -7.95 10.87
N ASN A 185 12.21 -6.74 11.44
CA ASN A 185 12.58 -6.44 12.80
C ASN A 185 11.83 -5.21 13.32
N TRP A 186 11.06 -5.40 14.39
CA TRP A 186 10.25 -4.33 14.98
C TRP A 186 11.07 -3.22 15.65
N ASP A 187 12.22 -3.53 16.24
CA ASP A 187 13.11 -2.49 16.79
C ASP A 187 13.59 -1.54 15.68
N GLU A 188 13.94 -2.10 14.51
CA GLU A 188 14.33 -1.32 13.34
C GLU A 188 13.15 -0.58 12.71
N ALA A 189 12.00 -1.24 12.53
CA ALA A 189 10.82 -0.63 11.95
C ALA A 189 10.33 0.58 12.77
N LEU A 190 10.10 0.40 14.07
CA LEU A 190 9.61 1.47 14.95
C LEU A 190 10.64 2.59 15.13
N THR A 191 11.93 2.23 15.18
CA THR A 191 12.97 3.25 15.23
C THR A 191 13.03 4.03 13.90
N ALA A 192 12.93 3.36 12.76
CA ALA A 192 12.85 4.03 11.46
C ALA A 192 11.60 4.89 11.29
N TYR A 193 10.48 4.51 11.90
CA TYR A 193 9.27 5.34 11.93
C TYR A 193 9.56 6.69 12.60
N ASN A 194 10.13 6.67 13.80
CA ASN A 194 10.37 7.86 14.62
C ASN A 194 11.48 8.79 14.06
N ARG A 195 12.59 8.24 13.54
CA ARG A 195 13.76 9.03 13.13
C ARG A 195 14.10 8.94 11.63
N GLY A 196 13.22 8.35 10.84
CA GLY A 196 13.48 8.02 9.44
C GLY A 196 14.47 6.87 9.28
N MET A 197 14.47 6.26 8.09
CA MET A 197 15.34 5.10 7.77
C MET A 197 16.83 5.41 7.95
N THR A 198 17.31 6.53 7.41
CA THR A 198 18.71 6.96 7.60
C THR A 198 19.03 7.23 9.07
N GLY A 199 18.09 7.80 9.82
CA GLY A 199 18.26 8.03 11.25
C GLY A 199 18.34 6.74 12.05
N MET A 200 17.59 5.71 11.65
CA MET A 200 17.67 4.37 12.24
C MET A 200 19.03 3.73 12.00
N GLU A 201 19.54 3.74 10.77
CA GLU A 201 20.87 3.19 10.46
C GLU A 201 21.97 3.88 11.29
N ASN A 202 21.92 5.21 11.37
CA ASN A 202 22.86 5.98 12.19
C ASN A 202 22.73 5.65 13.69
N TYR A 203 21.50 5.47 14.18
CA TYR A 203 21.25 5.09 15.57
C TYR A 203 21.81 3.70 15.87
N LYS A 204 21.54 2.71 15.00
CA LYS A 204 22.02 1.34 15.13
C LYS A 204 23.55 1.29 15.09
N ALA A 205 24.18 2.03 14.18
CA ALA A 205 25.64 2.11 14.09
C ALA A 205 26.27 2.71 15.36
N ALA A 206 25.66 3.72 15.96
CA ALA A 206 26.17 4.38 17.16
C ALA A 206 25.96 3.56 18.45
N ASN A 207 24.86 2.80 18.55
CA ASN A 207 24.46 2.12 19.79
C ASN A 207 24.67 0.60 19.75
N GLY A 208 24.98 0.02 18.59
CA GLY A 208 25.10 -1.42 18.38
C GLY A 208 23.76 -2.17 18.33
N SER A 209 22.63 -1.46 18.43
CA SER A 209 21.28 -2.00 18.36
C SER A 209 20.31 -0.92 17.87
N ALA A 210 19.24 -1.35 17.19
CA ALA A 210 18.14 -0.48 16.79
C ALA A 210 17.07 -0.32 17.90
N ARG A 211 17.17 -1.06 19.02
CA ARG A 211 16.23 -0.99 20.14
C ARG A 211 16.29 0.36 20.84
N SER A 212 15.53 1.33 20.32
CA SER A 212 15.39 2.65 20.89
C SER A 212 14.36 2.67 22.01
N GLN A 213 14.42 3.66 22.91
CA GLN A 213 13.40 3.85 23.95
C GLN A 213 11.98 3.90 23.36
N TYR A 214 11.84 4.48 22.17
CA TYR A 214 10.58 4.58 21.45
C TYR A 214 10.05 3.19 21.06
N ALA A 215 10.86 2.39 20.36
CA ALA A 215 10.47 1.03 19.95
C ALA A 215 10.18 0.15 21.16
N ASP A 216 11.07 0.19 22.14
CA ASP A 216 11.01 -0.58 23.38
C ASP A 216 9.80 -0.21 24.26
N GLN A 217 9.35 1.05 24.22
CA GLN A 217 8.11 1.47 24.88
C GLN A 217 6.88 0.91 24.19
N ILE A 218 6.80 0.98 22.86
CA ILE A 218 5.65 0.50 22.09
C ILE A 218 5.52 -1.01 22.22
N LEU A 219 6.59 -1.76 21.96
CA LEU A 219 6.57 -3.23 21.97
C LEU A 219 6.19 -3.79 23.34
N ARG A 220 6.82 -3.32 24.42
CA ARG A 220 6.46 -3.79 25.76
C ARG A 220 5.02 -3.48 26.16
N ARG A 221 4.44 -2.39 25.64
CA ARG A 221 3.06 -2.05 25.94
C ARG A 221 2.10 -2.91 25.11
N ALA A 222 2.43 -3.18 23.85
CA ALA A 222 1.69 -4.08 22.97
C ALA A 222 1.67 -5.52 23.52
N GLU A 223 2.83 -6.06 23.94
CA GLU A 223 2.96 -7.41 24.54
C GLU A 223 2.03 -7.65 25.76
N ARG A 224 1.63 -6.59 26.48
CA ARG A 224 0.70 -6.74 27.60
C ARG A 224 -0.68 -7.20 27.14
N TYR A 225 -1.11 -6.84 25.94
CA TYR A 225 -2.41 -7.24 25.41
C TYR A 225 -2.40 -8.72 24.98
N ASP A 226 -1.30 -9.22 24.43
CA ASP A 226 -1.11 -10.66 24.15
C ASP A 226 -1.17 -11.49 25.44
N SER A 227 -0.53 -10.99 26.51
CA SER A 227 -0.55 -11.68 27.80
C SER A 227 -1.95 -11.72 28.43
N ILE A 228 -2.80 -10.72 28.17
CA ILE A 228 -4.18 -10.69 28.65
C ILE A 228 -5.07 -11.63 27.84
N ALA A 229 -4.84 -11.73 26.52
CA ALA A 229 -5.57 -12.66 25.65
C ALA A 229 -5.26 -14.13 25.97
N MET A 230 -4.07 -14.45 26.46
CA MET A 230 -3.65 -15.81 26.83
C MET A 230 -4.12 -16.29 28.21
N VAL A 231 -4.61 -15.38 29.07
CA VAL A 231 -4.98 -15.67 30.47
C VAL A 231 -6.50 -15.78 30.66
N ASN A 232 -7.29 -15.36 29.67
CA ASN A 232 -8.76 -15.45 29.65
C ASN A 232 -9.26 -16.53 28.70
#